data_AF-A0A2I0QEV2-F1
#
_entry.id   AF-A0A2I0QEV2-F1
#
_cell.length_a   1.000
_cell.length_b   1.000
_cell.length_c   1.000
_cell.angle_alpha   90.00
_cell.angle_beta   90.00
_cell.angle_gamma   90.00
#
_symmetry.space_group_name_H-M   'P 1'
#
loop_
_entity.id
_entity.type
_entity.pdbx_description
1 polymer ?
#
loop_
_entity_poly.entity_id
_entity_poly.type
_entity_poly.pdbx_seq_one_letter_code
_entity_poly.pdbx_strand_id
1 'polypeptide(L)'
;YYLIKEFQRLKEDENKRLNLEWNLQRTLAKVNYHIHTDAIKENLIPAELTKNQISVVYANEADLLNVALFGKTAQQWRIKNPNAEGNIRDMASIEQLVVLSNMETINSVLIYQGLSQSERLIQLNRIAITQMKSLLGNKNLKNLELI
;
A
#
# COMPACT_ATOMS: atom_id res chain seq x y z
N TYR A 1 23.27 -36.07 22.95
CA TYR A 1 23.45 -35.77 21.51
C TYR A 1 22.13 -35.56 20.75
N TYR A 2 20.99 -36.09 21.24
CA TYR A 2 19.68 -35.95 20.57
C TYR A 2 19.07 -34.55 20.69
N LEU A 3 19.16 -33.90 21.86
CA LEU A 3 18.59 -32.56 22.08
C LEU A 3 19.17 -31.48 21.14
N ILE A 4 20.48 -31.54 20.85
CA ILE A 4 21.15 -30.54 20.01
C ILE A 4 20.69 -30.68 18.54
N LYS A 5 20.54 -31.91 18.05
CA LYS A 5 20.02 -32.17 16.71
C LYS A 5 18.55 -31.78 16.58
N GLU A 6 17.75 -32.07 17.61
CA GLU A 6 16.34 -31.69 17.61
C GLU A 6 16.15 -30.16 17.66
N PHE A 7 16.97 -29.46 18.43
CA PHE A 7 17.00 -27.99 18.45
C PHE A 7 17.43 -27.39 17.10
N GLN A 8 18.42 -27.98 16.43
CA GLN A 8 18.82 -27.56 15.08
C GLN A 8 17.71 -27.81 14.06
N ARG A 9 17.03 -28.96 14.11
CA ARG A 9 15.88 -29.27 13.25
C ARG A 9 14.75 -28.25 13.43
N LEU A 10 14.40 -27.95 14.68
CA LEU A 10 13.36 -26.96 14.99
C LEU A 10 13.74 -25.56 14.47
N LYS A 11 15.01 -25.15 14.63
CA LYS A 11 15.51 -23.89 14.06
C LYS A 11 15.43 -23.85 12.54
N GLU A 12 15.77 -24.94 11.86
CA GLU A 12 15.70 -25.01 10.39
C GLU A 12 14.25 -24.96 9.89
N ASP A 13 13.34 -25.68 10.54
CA ASP A 13 11.92 -25.70 10.18
C ASP A 13 11.26 -24.34 10.45
N GLU A 14 11.59 -23.68 11.56
CA GLU A 14 11.16 -22.32 11.87
C GLU A 14 11.70 -21.32 10.84
N ASN A 15 12.98 -21.40 10.49
CA ASN A 15 13.59 -20.51 9.49
C ASN A 15 12.96 -20.73 8.09
N LYS A 16 12.65 -21.98 7.71
CA LYS A 16 11.91 -22.27 6.46
C LYS A 16 10.52 -21.63 6.48
N ARG A 17 9.79 -21.72 7.59
CA ARG A 17 8.45 -21.13 7.73
C ARG A 17 8.50 -19.61 7.60
N LEU A 18 9.41 -18.96 8.33
CA LEU A 18 9.60 -17.50 8.28
C LEU A 18 9.97 -17.02 6.87
N ASN A 19 10.87 -17.73 6.18
CA ASN A 19 11.23 -17.41 4.80
C ASN A 19 10.04 -17.58 3.83
N LEU A 20 9.20 -18.61 4.02
CA LEU A 20 8.02 -18.82 3.19
C LEU A 20 7.02 -17.68 3.35
N GLU A 21 6.74 -17.28 4.59
CA GLU A 21 5.82 -16.19 4.89
C GLU A 21 6.32 -14.85 4.34
N TRP A 22 7.60 -14.54 4.54
CA TRP A 22 8.20 -13.34 3.99
C TRP A 22 8.19 -13.32 2.44
N ASN A 23 8.38 -14.48 1.81
CA ASN A 23 8.23 -14.61 0.36
C ASN A 23 6.79 -14.39 -0.10
N LEU A 24 5.81 -14.88 0.65
CA LEU A 24 4.39 -14.67 0.37
C LEU A 24 4.02 -13.19 0.46
N GLN A 25 4.42 -12.50 1.54
CA GLN A 25 4.16 -11.07 1.73
C GLN A 25 4.72 -10.23 0.58
N ARG A 26 5.97 -10.49 0.17
CA ARG A 26 6.59 -9.80 -0.98
C ARG A 26 5.88 -10.11 -2.30
N THR A 27 5.47 -11.36 -2.50
CA THR A 27 4.74 -11.76 -3.71
C THR A 27 3.41 -11.05 -3.79
N LEU A 28 2.66 -11.00 -2.68
CA LEU A 28 1.39 -10.29 -2.60
C LEU A 28 1.56 -8.79 -2.87
N ALA A 29 2.55 -8.15 -2.24
CA ALA A 29 2.86 -6.74 -2.48
C ALA A 29 3.20 -6.47 -3.96
N LYS A 30 3.98 -7.35 -4.60
CA LYS A 30 4.32 -7.24 -6.02
C LYS A 30 3.10 -7.43 -6.93
N VAL A 31 2.24 -8.41 -6.63
CA VAL A 31 0.99 -8.63 -7.38
C VAL A 31 0.08 -7.42 -7.26
N ASN A 32 -0.11 -6.89 -6.06
CA ASN A 32 -0.94 -5.70 -5.82
C ASN A 32 -0.39 -4.48 -6.57
N TYR A 33 0.92 -4.29 -6.57
CA TYR A 33 1.57 -3.24 -7.36
C TYR A 33 1.26 -3.38 -8.85
N HIS A 34 1.41 -4.58 -9.42
CA HIS A 34 1.11 -4.82 -10.84
C HIS A 34 -0.36 -4.55 -11.17
N ILE A 35 -1.30 -5.11 -10.40
CA ILE A 35 -2.74 -4.88 -10.58
C ILE A 35 -3.04 -3.38 -10.60
N HIS A 36 -2.42 -2.62 -9.70
CA HIS A 36 -2.61 -1.19 -9.62
C HIS A 36 -2.02 -0.43 -10.81
N THR A 37 -0.77 -0.71 -11.17
CA THR A 37 -0.14 -0.02 -12.29
C THR A 37 -0.76 -0.37 -13.64
N ASP A 38 -1.26 -1.59 -13.78
CA ASP A 38 -1.91 -2.07 -15.00
C ASP A 38 -3.28 -1.42 -15.16
N ALA A 39 -4.08 -1.30 -14.10
CA ALA A 39 -5.36 -0.58 -14.15
C ALA A 39 -5.18 0.87 -14.63
N ILE A 40 -4.17 1.58 -14.10
CA ILE A 40 -3.84 2.95 -14.55
C ILE A 40 -3.42 2.93 -16.02
N LYS A 41 -2.51 2.03 -16.40
CA LYS A 41 -1.97 1.94 -17.76
C LYS A 41 -3.04 1.65 -18.81
N GLU A 42 -3.95 0.73 -18.53
CA GLU A 42 -4.93 0.25 -19.49
C GLU A 42 -6.10 1.21 -19.66
N ASN A 43 -6.48 1.95 -18.61
CA ASN A 43 -7.71 2.74 -18.61
C ASN A 43 -7.47 4.26 -18.57
N LEU A 44 -6.32 4.72 -18.05
CA LEU A 44 -6.05 6.14 -17.83
C LEU A 44 -4.93 6.70 -18.72
N ILE A 45 -4.15 5.85 -19.39
CA ILE A 45 -3.03 6.27 -20.25
C ILE A 45 -3.40 6.08 -21.74
N PRO A 46 -3.66 7.17 -22.49
CA PRO A 46 -3.77 7.12 -23.94
C PRO A 46 -2.48 6.66 -24.62
N ALA A 47 -2.61 5.96 -25.76
CA ALA A 47 -1.49 5.39 -26.52
C ALA A 47 -0.47 6.43 -27.03
N GLU A 48 -0.88 7.69 -27.18
CA GLU A 48 -0.08 8.75 -27.77
C GLU A 48 0.74 9.56 -26.75
N LEU A 49 0.62 9.26 -25.45
CA LEU A 49 1.31 10.04 -24.41
C LEU A 49 2.83 9.81 -24.40
N THR A 50 3.57 10.89 -24.19
CA THR A 50 5.01 10.84 -23.92
C THR A 50 5.30 10.24 -22.55
N LYS A 51 6.53 9.74 -22.34
CA LYS A 51 6.98 9.20 -21.05
C LYS A 51 6.80 10.17 -19.88
N ASN A 52 7.03 11.47 -20.11
CA ASN A 52 6.86 12.49 -19.08
C ASN A 52 5.38 12.65 -18.69
N GLN A 53 4.48 12.67 -19.68
CA GLN A 53 3.03 12.75 -19.43
C GLN A 53 2.52 11.51 -18.69
N ILE A 54 3.00 10.32 -19.07
CA ILE A 54 2.70 9.06 -18.36
C ILE A 54 3.13 9.15 -16.89
N SER A 55 4.35 9.65 -16.61
CA SER A 55 4.83 9.84 -15.24
C SER A 55 3.93 10.79 -14.45
N VAL A 56 3.36 11.82 -15.09
CA VAL A 56 2.42 12.74 -14.43
C VAL A 56 1.11 12.04 -14.08
N VAL A 57 0.59 11.16 -14.95
CA VAL A 57 -0.62 10.37 -14.64
C VAL A 57 -0.39 9.47 -13.42
N TYR A 58 0.73 8.74 -13.37
CA TYR A 58 1.08 7.93 -12.20
C TYR A 58 1.25 8.75 -10.93
N ALA A 59 1.93 9.90 -11.00
CA ALA A 59 2.11 10.79 -9.86
C ALA A 59 0.76 11.33 -9.35
N ASN A 60 -0.14 11.70 -10.26
CA ASN A 60 -1.48 12.18 -9.93
C ASN A 60 -2.30 11.09 -9.24
N GLU A 61 -2.31 9.86 -9.75
CA GLU A 61 -3.00 8.74 -9.12
C GLU A 61 -2.40 8.37 -7.75
N ALA A 62 -1.09 8.48 -7.58
CA ALA A 62 -0.46 8.35 -6.27
C ALA A 62 -0.89 9.46 -5.29
N ASP A 63 -1.02 10.69 -5.77
CA ASP A 63 -1.50 11.81 -4.97
C ASP A 63 -2.98 11.70 -4.61
N LEU A 64 -3.82 11.10 -5.45
CA LEU A 64 -5.20 10.79 -5.10
C LEU A 64 -5.27 9.88 -3.86
N LEU A 65 -4.42 8.86 -3.77
CA LEU A 65 -4.34 8.00 -2.59
C LEU A 65 -3.83 8.76 -1.36
N ASN A 66 -2.83 9.64 -1.55
CA ASN A 66 -2.31 10.48 -0.46
C ASN A 66 -3.38 11.45 0.07
N VAL A 67 -4.16 12.06 -0.82
CA VAL A 67 -5.25 12.97 -0.45
C VAL A 67 -6.38 12.18 0.23
N ALA A 68 -6.73 11.00 -0.26
CA ALA A 68 -7.74 10.15 0.34
C ALA A 68 -7.42 9.77 1.80
N LEU A 69 -6.15 9.50 2.12
CA LEU A 69 -5.73 9.07 3.47
C LEU A 69 -5.29 10.23 4.37
N PHE A 70 -4.45 11.13 3.85
CA PHE A 70 -3.74 12.14 4.62
C PHE A 70 -4.28 13.57 4.40
N GLY A 71 -5.21 13.76 3.46
CA GLY A 71 -5.79 15.06 3.13
C GLY A 71 -4.81 16.04 2.48
N LYS A 72 -3.70 15.55 1.90
CA LYS A 72 -2.67 16.38 1.26
C LYS A 72 -1.93 15.63 0.17
N THR A 73 -1.44 16.36 -0.83
CA THR A 73 -0.54 15.84 -1.86
C THR A 73 0.89 15.67 -1.33
N ALA A 74 1.72 14.93 -2.05
CA ALA A 74 3.13 14.78 -1.75
C ALA A 74 3.86 16.13 -1.73
N GLN A 75 3.52 17.04 -2.66
CA GLN A 75 4.07 18.39 -2.69
C GLN A 75 3.67 19.21 -1.45
N GLN A 76 2.38 19.21 -1.09
CA GLN A 76 1.89 19.91 0.10
C GLN A 76 2.52 19.36 1.38
N TRP A 77 2.74 18.04 1.45
CA TRP A 77 3.45 17.42 2.56
C TRP A 77 4.91 17.88 2.63
N ARG A 78 5.63 17.91 1.50
CA ARG A 78 7.04 18.34 1.46
C ARG A 78 7.21 19.81 1.87
N ILE A 79 6.30 20.69 1.44
CA ILE A 79 6.29 22.10 1.85
C ILE A 79 6.12 22.23 3.37
N LYS A 80 5.27 21.40 3.98
CA LYS A 80 5.04 21.40 5.43
C LYS A 80 6.15 20.71 6.23
N ASN A 81 6.99 19.89 5.59
CA ASN A 81 8.05 19.11 6.22
C ASN A 81 9.38 19.30 5.47
N PRO A 82 9.94 20.53 5.44
CA PRO A 82 11.13 20.83 4.63
C PRO A 82 12.38 20.08 5.08
N ASN A 83 12.45 19.71 6.37
CA ASN A 83 13.62 19.05 6.98
C ASN A 83 13.42 17.53 7.16
N ALA A 84 12.31 16.96 6.69
CA ALA A 84 12.08 15.53 6.81
C ALA A 84 12.93 14.75 5.80
N GLU A 85 13.67 13.76 6.28
CA GLU A 85 14.32 12.77 5.42
C GLU A 85 13.25 11.79 4.92
N GLY A 86 12.94 11.82 3.62
CA GLY A 86 12.00 10.90 2.97
C GLY A 86 10.71 11.54 2.44
N ASN A 87 9.65 10.74 2.40
CA ASN A 87 8.34 11.08 1.87
C ASN A 87 7.21 10.78 2.88
N ILE A 88 5.98 11.17 2.53
CA ILE A 88 4.81 11.01 3.41
C ILE A 88 4.55 9.56 3.83
N ARG A 89 4.83 8.58 2.96
CA ARG A 89 4.65 7.15 3.24
C ARG A 89 5.73 6.63 4.19
N ASP A 90 6.96 7.15 4.12
CA ASP A 90 8.05 6.76 5.04
C ASP A 90 7.75 7.17 6.49
N MET A 91 6.93 8.20 6.65
CA MET A 91 6.50 8.74 7.95
C MET A 91 5.12 8.24 8.39
N ALA A 92 4.52 7.31 7.63
CA ALA A 92 3.20 6.76 7.92
C ALA A 92 3.28 5.63 8.95
N SER A 93 2.23 5.47 9.76
CA SER A 93 2.12 4.31 10.67
C SER A 93 1.87 3.02 9.89
N ILE A 94 2.10 1.86 10.52
CA ILE A 94 1.82 0.55 9.91
C ILE A 94 0.35 0.45 9.49
N GLU A 95 -0.58 0.92 10.33
CA GLU A 95 -2.00 0.94 10.01
C GLU A 95 -2.29 1.78 8.76
N GLN A 96 -1.65 2.94 8.65
CA GLN A 96 -1.80 3.81 7.47
C GLN A 96 -1.24 3.15 6.21
N LEU A 97 -0.10 2.46 6.31
CA LEU A 97 0.48 1.72 5.18
C LEU A 97 -0.42 0.56 4.73
N VAL A 98 -1.04 -0.17 5.68
CA VAL A 98 -2.02 -1.22 5.37
C VAL A 98 -3.23 -0.64 4.63
N VAL A 99 -3.79 0.47 5.13
CA VAL A 99 -4.92 1.14 4.47
C VAL A 99 -4.54 1.64 3.08
N LEU A 100 -3.33 2.18 2.92
CA LEU A 100 -2.81 2.64 1.63
C LEU A 100 -2.72 1.48 0.62
N SER A 101 -2.14 0.35 1.00
CA SER A 101 -2.04 -0.83 0.13
C SER A 101 -3.41 -1.39 -0.27
N ASN A 102 -4.36 -1.41 0.66
CA ASN A 102 -5.73 -1.81 0.35
C ASN A 102 -6.39 -0.84 -0.63
N MET A 103 -6.19 0.47 -0.46
CA MET A 103 -6.72 1.48 -1.38
C MET A 103 -6.12 1.40 -2.78
N GLU A 104 -4.85 1.01 -2.95
CA GLU A 104 -4.26 0.78 -4.27
C GLU A 104 -5.05 -0.30 -5.03
N THR A 105 -5.35 -1.41 -4.37
CA THR A 105 -6.13 -2.52 -4.96
C THR A 105 -7.57 -2.09 -5.26
N ILE A 106 -8.23 -1.38 -4.33
CA ILE A 106 -9.60 -0.89 -4.53
C ILE A 106 -9.65 0.13 -5.66
N ASN A 107 -8.71 1.08 -5.71
CA ASN A 107 -8.64 2.08 -6.77
C ASN A 107 -8.54 1.42 -8.15
N SER A 108 -7.78 0.33 -8.25
CA SER A 108 -7.68 -0.47 -9.48
C SER A 108 -9.04 -0.98 -9.95
N VAL A 109 -9.84 -1.53 -9.03
CA VAL A 109 -11.20 -1.99 -9.32
C VAL A 109 -12.10 -0.83 -9.76
N LEU A 110 -12.02 0.31 -9.06
CA LEU A 110 -12.83 1.49 -9.40
C LEU A 110 -12.44 2.09 -10.78
N ILE A 111 -11.16 2.00 -11.15
CA ILE A 111 -10.68 2.40 -12.48
C ILE A 111 -11.30 1.50 -13.55
N TYR A 112 -11.29 0.18 -13.38
CA TYR A 112 -11.93 -0.75 -14.34
C TYR A 112 -13.44 -0.58 -14.42
N GLN A 113 -14.08 -0.11 -13.34
CA GLN A 113 -15.50 0.26 -13.35
C GLN A 113 -15.78 1.59 -14.07
N GLY A 114 -14.75 2.29 -14.54
CA GLY A 114 -14.88 3.53 -15.30
C GLY A 114 -15.23 4.76 -14.44
N LEU A 115 -15.02 4.69 -13.12
CA LEU A 115 -15.32 5.83 -12.25
C LEU A 115 -14.33 6.97 -12.46
N SER A 116 -14.85 8.20 -12.45
CA SER A 116 -14.03 9.40 -12.53
C SER A 116 -13.12 9.53 -11.31
N GLN A 117 -12.01 10.23 -11.48
CA GLN A 117 -11.02 10.43 -10.40
C GLN A 117 -11.65 11.07 -9.14
N SER A 118 -12.60 12.00 -9.31
CA SER A 118 -13.30 12.65 -8.20
C SER A 118 -14.21 11.68 -7.43
N GLU A 119 -14.95 10.83 -8.13
CA GLU A 119 -15.80 9.80 -7.52
C GLU A 119 -14.95 8.78 -6.75
N ARG A 120 -13.84 8.34 -7.36
CA ARG A 120 -12.87 7.43 -6.73
C ARG A 120 -12.31 8.03 -5.46
N LEU A 121 -11.88 9.30 -5.48
CA LEU A 121 -11.36 9.98 -4.30
C LEU A 121 -12.37 9.99 -3.12
N ILE A 122 -13.64 10.30 -3.39
CA ILE A 122 -14.68 10.32 -2.35
C ILE A 122 -14.88 8.92 -1.76
N GLN A 123 -14.93 7.88 -2.59
CA GLN A 123 -15.10 6.51 -2.12
C GLN A 123 -13.88 6.03 -1.33
N LEU A 124 -12.68 6.25 -1.85
CA LEU A 124 -11.42 5.87 -1.19
C LEU A 124 -11.27 6.57 0.15
N ASN A 125 -11.62 7.85 0.28
CA ASN A 125 -11.57 8.55 1.56
C ASN A 125 -12.55 7.94 2.58
N ARG A 126 -13.78 7.59 2.18
CA ARG A 126 -14.75 6.92 3.06
C ARG A 126 -14.25 5.56 3.53
N ILE A 127 -13.62 4.81 2.62
CA ILE A 127 -13.02 3.50 2.91
C ILE A 127 -11.84 3.68 3.87
N ALA A 128 -10.94 4.64 3.61
CA ALA A 128 -9.80 4.96 4.47
C ALA A 128 -10.25 5.29 5.89
N ILE A 129 -11.26 6.14 6.05
CA ILE A 129 -11.82 6.48 7.37
C ILE A 129 -12.36 5.23 8.07
N THR A 130 -13.10 4.38 7.35
CA THR A 130 -13.68 3.15 7.90
C THR A 130 -12.60 2.18 8.35
N GLN A 131 -11.59 1.94 7.50
CA GLN A 131 -10.49 1.04 7.81
C GLN A 131 -9.63 1.58 8.96
N MET A 132 -9.29 2.87 8.96
CA MET A 132 -8.53 3.49 10.08
C MET A 132 -9.29 3.42 11.40
N LYS A 133 -10.62 3.64 11.39
CA LYS A 133 -11.45 3.46 12.60
C LYS A 133 -11.42 2.01 13.09
N SER A 134 -11.50 1.04 12.18
CA SER A 134 -11.43 -0.38 12.53
C SER A 134 -10.05 -0.73 13.11
N LEU A 135 -8.98 -0.26 12.48
CA LEU A 135 -7.61 -0.58 12.90
C LEU A 135 -7.24 0.07 14.24
N LEU A 136 -7.59 1.34 14.43
CA LEU A 136 -7.31 2.05 15.68
C LEU A 136 -8.28 1.67 16.82
N GLY A 137 -9.51 1.29 16.47
CA GLY A 137 -10.53 0.82 17.43
C GLY A 137 -10.23 -0.59 17.96
N ASN A 138 -9.60 -1.44 17.15
CA ASN A 138 -9.11 -2.75 17.57
C ASN A 138 -7.73 -2.64 18.23
N LYS A 139 -7.70 -2.39 19.55
CA LYS A 139 -6.46 -2.44 20.36
C LYS A 139 -5.67 -3.75 20.23
N ASN A 140 -6.28 -4.81 19.70
CA ASN A 140 -5.70 -6.14 19.48
C ASN A 140 -4.86 -6.28 18.19
N LEU A 141 -4.84 -5.28 17.30
CA LEU A 141 -3.97 -5.34 16.11
C LEU A 141 -2.47 -5.27 16.43
N LYS A 142 -2.13 -4.80 17.64
CA LYS A 142 -0.76 -4.95 18.18
C LYS A 142 -0.31 -6.40 18.33
N ASN A 143 -1.23 -7.37 18.31
CA ASN A 143 -0.94 -8.81 18.43
C ASN A 143 -0.95 -9.53 17.06
N LEU A 144 -1.09 -8.82 15.94
CA LEU A 144 -1.00 -9.43 14.60
C LEU A 144 0.46 -9.54 14.10
N GLU A 145 1.41 -8.96 14.83
CA GLU A 145 2.82 -9.35 14.79
C GLU A 145 3.05 -10.37 15.91
N LEU A 146 3.03 -11.68 15.59
CA LEU A 146 3.65 -12.82 16.29
C LEU A 146 2.87 -14.15 16.07
N ILE A 147 2.75 -14.59 14.81
CA ILE A 147 2.54 -16.03 14.49
C ILE A 147 3.55 -16.43 13.42
#